data_AF-A0A229S2G7-F1
#
_entry.id   AF-A0A229S2G7-F1
#
_cell.length_a   1.000
_cell.length_b   1.000
_cell.length_c   1.000
_cell.angle_alpha   90.00
_cell.angle_beta   90.00
_cell.angle_gamma   90.00
#
_symmetry.space_group_name_H-M   'P 1'
#
loop_
_entity.id
_entity.type
_entity.pdbx_description
1 polymer ?
#
loop_
_entity_poly.entity_id
_entity_poly.type
_entity_poly.pdbx_seq_one_letter_code
_entity_poly.pdbx_strand_id
1 'polypeptide(L)'
;MGVNSSVPPGADLPMHARDLVRMHEAVIGGGRPRVRPRPLVSRSWSRALSLGLAADGVNTRDSVSLDEVARRRRASPLRHVVEVLGQVLGTTSDTANMLLVVTDAEGVILWRAGSPSVKRRADTLGF
;
A
#
# COMPACT_ATOMS: atom_id res chain seq x y z
N MET A 1 -5.36 13.65 22.25
CA MET A 1 -4.78 12.98 21.08
C MET A 1 -5.96 12.49 20.24
N GLY A 2 -6.33 13.19 19.18
CA GLY A 2 -7.54 12.85 18.41
C GLY A 2 -7.34 11.54 17.66
N VAL A 3 -8.27 10.60 17.81
CA VAL A 3 -8.30 9.39 16.97
C VAL A 3 -8.50 9.83 15.52
N ASN A 4 -7.48 9.66 14.69
CA ASN A 4 -7.57 9.91 13.25
C ASN A 4 -8.36 8.77 12.60
N SER A 5 -9.68 8.74 12.82
CA SER A 5 -10.56 7.80 12.14
C SER A 5 -10.50 8.05 10.63
N SER A 6 -10.34 6.98 9.85
CA SER A 6 -10.40 7.04 8.38
C SER A 6 -11.79 7.36 7.87
N VAL A 7 -12.81 7.11 8.69
CA VAL A 7 -14.22 7.35 8.39
C VAL A 7 -14.80 8.33 9.42
N PRO A 8 -15.42 9.44 9.00
CA PRO A 8 -16.10 10.34 9.92
C PRO A 8 -17.21 9.60 10.70
N PRO A 9 -17.36 9.85 12.01
CA PRO A 9 -18.46 9.26 12.78
C PRO A 9 -19.82 9.57 12.14
N GLY A 10 -20.67 8.56 12.00
CA GLY A 10 -22.00 8.71 11.40
C GLY A 10 -22.01 8.92 9.88
N ALA A 11 -20.88 8.76 9.19
CA ALA A 11 -20.85 8.87 7.73
C ALA A 11 -21.66 7.76 7.05
N ASP A 12 -22.45 8.14 6.05
CA ASP A 12 -22.96 7.21 5.03
C ASP A 12 -21.77 6.64 4.26
N LEU A 13 -21.44 5.36 4.49
CA LEU A 13 -20.26 4.72 3.94
C LEU A 13 -20.27 4.68 2.39
N PRO A 14 -21.37 4.28 1.73
CA PRO A 14 -21.47 4.39 0.27
C PRO A 14 -21.23 5.79 -0.28
N MET A 15 -21.85 6.83 0.30
CA MET A 15 -21.61 8.20 -0.17
C MET A 15 -20.18 8.65 0.08
N HIS A 16 -19.66 8.38 1.28
CA HIS A 16 -18.29 8.72 1.63
C HIS A 16 -17.26 8.07 0.70
N ALA A 17 -17.46 6.79 0.36
CA ALA A 17 -16.61 6.09 -0.60
C ALA A 17 -16.64 6.76 -1.99
N ARG A 18 -17.83 7.16 -2.48
CA ARG A 18 -17.96 7.89 -3.76
C ARG A 18 -17.26 9.23 -3.73
N ASP A 19 -17.36 9.97 -2.62
CA ASP A 19 -16.66 11.25 -2.46
C ASP A 19 -15.14 11.08 -2.45
N LEU A 20 -14.63 10.04 -1.79
CA LEU A 20 -13.20 9.71 -1.81
C LEU A 20 -12.70 9.37 -3.22
N VAL A 21 -13.47 8.60 -3.99
CA VAL A 21 -13.14 8.30 -5.40
C VAL A 21 -13.13 9.59 -6.24
N ARG A 22 -14.17 10.42 -6.16
CA ARG A 22 -14.23 11.70 -6.91
C ARG A 22 -13.10 12.64 -6.53
N MET A 23 -12.73 12.68 -5.25
CA MET A 23 -11.58 13.44 -4.78
C MET A 23 -10.27 12.91 -5.37
N HIS A 24 -10.07 11.59 -5.37
CA HIS A 24 -8.89 10.95 -5.97
C HIS A 24 -8.76 11.31 -7.45
N GLU A 25 -9.81 11.06 -8.25
CA GLU A 25 -9.81 11.35 -9.69
C GLU A 25 -9.50 12.81 -9.99
N ALA A 26 -10.10 13.74 -9.24
CA ALA A 26 -9.84 15.16 -9.42
C ALA A 26 -8.38 15.54 -9.12
N VAL A 27 -7.74 14.94 -8.10
CA VAL A 27 -6.34 15.25 -7.78
C VAL A 27 -5.38 14.62 -8.79
N ILE A 28 -5.58 13.34 -9.14
CA ILE A 28 -4.72 12.64 -10.09
C ILE A 28 -4.84 13.25 -11.50
N GLY A 29 -6.04 13.68 -11.90
CA GLY A 29 -6.27 14.41 -13.15
C GLY A 29 -5.80 15.87 -13.14
N GLY A 30 -5.11 16.33 -12.08
CA GLY A 30 -4.58 17.70 -11.98
C GLY A 30 -5.63 18.78 -11.68
N GLY A 31 -6.87 18.39 -11.41
CA GLY A 31 -7.97 19.27 -11.03
C GLY A 31 -7.98 19.64 -9.54
N ARG A 32 -9.01 20.39 -9.15
CA ARG A 32 -9.26 20.77 -7.75
C ARG A 32 -10.45 19.97 -7.20
N PRO A 33 -10.26 19.10 -6.19
CA PRO A 33 -11.35 18.32 -5.65
C PRO A 33 -12.28 19.19 -4.77
N ARG A 34 -13.57 18.83 -4.72
CA ARG A 34 -14.56 19.51 -3.83
C ARG A 34 -14.24 19.28 -2.36
N VAL A 35 -13.84 18.06 -2.01
CA VAL A 35 -13.36 17.67 -0.69
C VAL A 35 -11.84 17.56 -0.76
N ARG A 36 -11.12 18.20 0.17
CA ARG A 36 -9.66 18.12 0.18
C ARG A 36 -9.19 16.79 0.78
N PRO A 37 -8.15 16.15 0.22
CA PRO A 37 -7.49 15.03 0.88
C PRO A 37 -6.97 15.45 2.25
N ARG A 38 -6.86 14.48 3.15
CA ARG A 38 -6.19 14.68 4.44
C ARG A 38 -4.80 15.30 4.21
N PRO A 39 -4.33 16.22 5.08
CA PRO A 39 -3.06 16.93 4.85
C PRO A 39 -1.86 16.00 4.60
N LEU A 40 -1.79 14.86 5.31
CA LEU A 40 -0.73 13.87 5.09
C LEU A 40 -0.78 13.24 3.69
N VAL A 41 -1.98 12.87 3.22
CA VAL A 41 -2.20 12.29 1.89
C VAL A 41 -1.88 13.31 0.81
N SER A 42 -2.38 14.54 0.96
CA SER A 42 -2.09 15.63 0.03
C SER A 42 -0.59 15.87 -0.12
N ARG A 43 0.16 15.97 0.99
CA ARG A 43 1.63 16.08 0.93
C ARG A 43 2.30 14.89 0.24
N SER A 44 1.79 13.67 0.47
CA SER A 44 2.33 12.46 -0.14
C SER A 44 2.14 12.47 -1.66
N TRP A 45 0.94 12.78 -2.13
CA TRP A 45 0.63 12.84 -3.56
C TRP A 45 1.38 13.97 -4.26
N SER A 46 1.48 15.16 -3.64
CA SER A 46 2.29 16.24 -4.20
C SER A 46 3.74 15.84 -4.42
N ARG A 47 4.36 15.11 -3.47
CA ARG A 47 5.72 14.59 -3.66
C ARG A 47 5.79 13.57 -4.78
N ALA A 48 4.89 12.59 -4.81
CA ALA A 48 4.88 11.56 -5.86
C ALA A 48 4.73 12.17 -7.26
N LEU A 49 3.76 13.08 -7.43
CA LEU A 49 3.53 13.77 -8.70
C LEU A 49 4.72 14.64 -9.12
N SER A 50 5.39 15.30 -8.16
CA SER A 50 6.60 16.09 -8.46
C SER A 50 7.78 15.24 -8.93
N LEU A 51 7.78 13.94 -8.62
CA LEU A 51 8.77 12.97 -9.09
C LEU A 51 8.37 12.33 -10.43
N GLY A 52 7.28 12.77 -11.05
CA GLY A 52 6.77 12.20 -12.31
C GLY A 52 6.12 10.82 -12.15
N LEU A 53 5.80 10.39 -10.92
CA LEU A 53 5.10 9.13 -10.71
C LEU A 53 3.64 9.27 -11.16
N ALA A 54 3.27 8.55 -12.21
CA ALA A 54 1.88 8.42 -12.64
C ALA A 54 1.14 7.44 -11.72
N ALA A 55 -0.02 7.84 -11.20
CA ALA A 55 -0.79 7.01 -10.27
C ALA A 55 -1.40 5.76 -10.91
N ASP A 56 -1.64 5.80 -12.21
CA ASP A 56 -2.15 4.73 -13.07
C ASP A 56 -1.03 4.02 -13.87
N GLY A 57 0.21 4.50 -13.76
CA GLY A 57 1.37 3.92 -14.42
C GLY A 57 1.92 2.70 -13.70
N VAL A 58 2.67 1.87 -14.44
CA VAL A 58 3.43 0.77 -13.85
C VAL A 58 4.60 1.35 -13.06
N ASN A 59 4.66 1.05 -11.76
CA ASN A 59 5.79 1.44 -10.92
C ASN A 59 6.92 0.41 -11.09
N THR A 60 7.78 0.62 -12.08
CA THR A 60 9.00 -0.18 -12.24
C THR A 60 9.95 0.15 -11.10
N ARG A 61 10.07 -0.76 -10.13
CA ARG A 61 11.05 -0.66 -9.04
C ARG A 61 12.28 -1.48 -9.35
N ASP A 62 13.44 -0.94 -9.00
CA ASP A 62 14.68 -1.71 -9.03
C ASP A 62 14.56 -2.89 -8.06
N SER A 63 14.78 -4.09 -8.59
CA SER A 63 14.82 -5.30 -7.78
C SER A 63 16.23 -5.50 -7.22
N VAL A 64 16.30 -5.91 -5.96
CA VAL A 64 17.56 -6.37 -5.37
C VAL A 64 17.75 -7.86 -5.67
N SER A 65 18.99 -8.32 -5.72
CA SER A 65 19.29 -9.74 -5.94
C SER A 65 18.72 -10.63 -4.82
N LEU A 66 18.50 -11.91 -5.12
CA LEU A 66 18.01 -12.86 -4.12
C LEU A 66 18.95 -13.00 -2.91
N ASP A 67 20.26 -12.91 -3.14
CA ASP A 67 21.28 -12.94 -2.08
C ASP A 67 21.17 -11.72 -1.16
N GLU A 68 20.90 -10.55 -1.75
CA GLU A 68 20.67 -9.32 -1.02
C GLU A 68 19.39 -9.40 -0.16
N VAL A 69 18.30 -9.93 -0.74
CA VAL A 69 17.07 -10.20 0.03
C VAL A 69 17.35 -11.15 1.18
N ALA A 70 18.09 -12.25 0.94
CA ALA A 70 18.41 -13.22 1.98
C ALA A 70 19.25 -12.58 3.12
N ARG A 71 20.20 -11.72 2.77
CA ARG A 71 20.98 -10.95 3.75
C ARG A 71 20.09 -10.01 4.57
N ARG A 72 19.24 -9.22 3.92
CA ARG A 72 18.31 -8.28 4.58
C ARG A 72 17.30 -9.01 5.48
N ARG A 73 16.78 -10.16 5.05
CA ARG A 73 15.93 -11.04 5.87
C ARG A 73 16.63 -11.47 7.16
N ARG A 74 17.89 -11.90 7.08
CA ARG A 74 18.68 -12.29 8.27
C ARG A 74 18.93 -11.12 9.22
N ALA A 75 19.17 -9.92 8.67
CA ALA A 75 19.40 -8.71 9.46
C ALA A 75 18.10 -8.14 10.08
N SER A 76 16.95 -8.39 9.45
CA SER A 76 15.68 -7.83 9.89
C SER A 76 15.28 -8.32 11.30
N PRO A 77 14.87 -7.42 12.20
CA PRO A 77 14.28 -7.78 13.48
C PRO A 77 12.98 -8.60 13.33
N LEU A 78 12.25 -8.43 12.22
CA LEU A 78 10.96 -9.08 11.97
C LEU A 78 11.08 -10.57 11.61
N ARG A 79 12.29 -11.08 11.35
CA ARG A 79 12.52 -12.49 11.00
C ARG A 79 11.94 -13.48 12.01
N HIS A 80 11.87 -13.09 13.28
CA HIS A 80 11.38 -13.92 14.38
C HIS A 80 9.86 -14.01 14.46
N VAL A 81 9.15 -13.07 13.83
CA VAL A 81 7.69 -12.96 13.91
C VAL A 81 7.00 -13.11 12.56
N VAL A 82 7.74 -13.00 11.45
CA VAL A 82 7.16 -12.95 10.11
C VAL A 82 6.40 -14.23 9.74
N GLU A 83 6.85 -15.39 10.19
CA GLU A 83 6.13 -16.65 9.95
C GLU A 83 4.79 -16.67 10.70
N VAL A 84 4.77 -16.21 11.95
CA VAL A 84 3.54 -16.10 12.76
C VAL A 84 2.58 -15.09 12.14
N LEU A 85 3.07 -13.92 11.73
CA LEU A 85 2.28 -12.93 10.99
C LEU A 85 1.70 -13.53 9.71
N GLY A 86 2.51 -14.31 9.00
CA GLY A 86 2.11 -15.05 7.80
C GLY A 86 1.02 -16.07 8.08
N GLN A 87 1.02 -16.78 9.21
CA GLN A 87 -0.04 -17.75 9.54
C GLN A 87 -1.34 -17.07 9.97
N VAL A 88 -1.25 -16.08 10.86
CA VAL A 88 -2.43 -15.37 11.42
C VAL A 88 -3.14 -14.58 10.33
N LEU A 89 -2.39 -13.87 9.49
CA LEU A 89 -2.97 -13.05 8.42
C LEU A 89 -3.15 -13.85 7.12
N GLY A 90 -2.34 -14.90 6.93
CA GLY A 90 -2.37 -15.81 5.78
C GLY A 90 -3.69 -16.53 5.62
N THR A 91 -4.18 -17.12 6.70
CA THR A 91 -5.46 -17.84 6.76
C THR A 91 -6.64 -16.97 6.33
N THR A 92 -6.60 -15.67 6.64
CA THR A 92 -7.59 -14.69 6.17
C THR A 92 -7.30 -14.24 4.73
N SER A 93 -6.02 -14.05 4.37
CA SER A 93 -5.59 -13.55 3.06
C SER A 93 -5.65 -14.56 1.90
N ASP A 94 -5.69 -15.87 2.18
CA ASP A 94 -5.87 -16.87 1.12
C ASP A 94 -7.32 -16.92 0.65
N THR A 95 -8.27 -16.56 1.52
CA THR A 95 -9.70 -16.42 1.19
C THR A 95 -10.08 -14.97 0.81
N ALA A 96 -9.35 -13.99 1.33
CA ALA A 96 -9.56 -12.57 1.03
C ALA A 96 -8.70 -12.13 -0.17
N ASN A 97 -9.16 -11.12 -0.92
CA ASN A 97 -8.36 -10.46 -1.97
C ASN A 97 -7.31 -9.52 -1.36
N MET A 98 -6.43 -10.03 -0.49
CA MET A 98 -5.47 -9.25 0.31
C MET A 98 -4.04 -9.78 0.17
N LEU A 99 -3.07 -8.86 0.19
CA LEU A 99 -1.64 -9.15 0.21
C LEU A 99 -1.02 -8.59 1.48
N LEU A 100 -0.30 -9.41 2.24
CA LEU A 100 0.61 -8.94 3.28
C LEU A 100 2.01 -8.78 2.67
N VAL A 101 2.59 -7.59 2.83
CA VAL A 101 3.96 -7.28 2.43
C VAL A 101 4.73 -6.79 3.64
N VAL A 102 5.92 -7.34 3.86
CA VAL A 102 6.86 -6.89 4.90
C VAL A 102 8.10 -6.35 4.21
N THR A 103 8.47 -5.12 4.52
CA THR A 103 9.66 -4.44 3.98
C THR A 103 10.68 -4.13 5.07
N ASP A 104 11.91 -3.81 4.68
CA ASP A 104 12.84 -3.09 5.55
C ASP A 104 12.56 -1.58 5.57
N ALA A 105 13.43 -0.82 6.23
CA ALA A 105 13.31 0.63 6.41
C ALA A 105 13.49 1.40 5.10
N GLU A 106 14.22 0.83 4.14
CA GLU A 106 14.44 1.38 2.80
C GLU A 106 13.30 1.04 1.83
N GLY A 107 12.33 0.22 2.26
CA GLY A 107 11.17 -0.17 1.47
C GLY A 107 11.42 -1.37 0.56
N VAL A 108 12.52 -2.12 0.74
CA VAL A 108 12.77 -3.36 0.01
C VAL A 108 11.85 -4.45 0.54
N ILE A 109 11.14 -5.11 -0.36
CA ILE A 109 10.21 -6.19 -0.03
C ILE A 109 10.99 -7.43 0.40
N LEU A 110 10.81 -7.83 1.66
CA LEU A 110 11.47 -8.98 2.27
C LEU A 110 10.56 -10.21 2.27
N TRP A 111 9.28 -10.08 2.61
CA TRP A 111 8.33 -11.20 2.61
C TRP A 111 6.98 -10.78 2.03
N ARG A 112 6.29 -11.75 1.40
CA ARG A 112 4.94 -11.58 0.83
C ARG A 112 4.07 -12.81 1.14
N ALA A 113 2.84 -12.58 1.62
CA ALA A 113 1.84 -13.62 1.88
C ALA A 113 0.46 -13.23 1.32
N GLY A 114 -0.31 -14.23 0.89
CA GLY A 114 -1.59 -14.07 0.19
C GLY A 114 -1.75 -15.10 -0.94
N SER A 115 -2.95 -15.15 -1.50
CA SER A 115 -3.30 -16.12 -2.54
C SER A 115 -2.46 -15.96 -3.82
N PRO A 116 -2.27 -17.03 -4.63
CA PRO A 116 -1.51 -16.94 -5.87
C PRO A 116 -2.04 -15.90 -6.86
N SER A 117 -3.36 -15.68 -6.92
CA SER A 117 -3.98 -14.68 -7.79
C SER A 117 -3.62 -13.26 -7.36
N VAL A 118 -3.66 -12.98 -6.06
CA VAL A 118 -3.29 -11.67 -5.51
C VAL A 118 -1.79 -11.40 -5.71
N LYS A 119 -0.92 -12.39 -5.49
CA LYS A 119 0.52 -12.25 -5.74
C LYS A 119 0.82 -11.91 -7.20
N ARG A 120 0.20 -12.61 -8.16
CA ARG A 120 0.34 -12.28 -9.59
C ARG A 120 -0.14 -10.87 -9.92
N ARG A 121 -1.25 -10.43 -9.32
CA ARG A 121 -1.72 -9.04 -9.50
C ARG A 121 -0.73 -8.04 -8.93
N ALA A 122 -0.13 -8.34 -7.77
CA ALA A 122 0.88 -7.51 -7.14
C ALA A 122 2.14 -7.36 -8.01
N ASP A 123 2.59 -8.44 -8.65
CA ASP A 123 3.74 -8.41 -9.56
C ASP A 123 3.50 -7.40 -10.72
N THR A 124 2.26 -7.29 -11.24
CA THR A 124 1.92 -6.28 -12.27
C THR A 124 1.96 -4.83 -11.78
N LEU A 125 1.95 -4.62 -10.46
CA LEU A 125 2.02 -3.30 -9.82
C LEU A 125 3.44 -2.97 -9.32
N GLY A 126 4.41 -3.88 -9.49
CA GLY A 126 5.78 -3.70 -9.01
C GLY A 126 5.98 -4.05 -7.53
N PHE A 127 5.16 -4.96 -6.99
CA PHE A 127 5.31 -5.54 -5.65
C PHE A 127 5.89 -6.95 -5.69
#